data_AF-A0A2V6V551-F1
#
_entry.id   AF-A0A2V6V551-F1
#
_cell.length_a   1.000
_cell.length_b   1.000
_cell.length_c   1.000
_cell.angle_alpha   90.00
_cell.angle_beta   90.00
_cell.angle_gamma   90.00
#
_symmetry.space_group_name_H-M   'P 1'
#
loop_
_entity.id
_entity.type
_entity.pdbx_description
1 polymer ?
#
loop_
_entity_poly.entity_id
_entity_poly.type
_entity_poly.pdbx_seq_one_letter_code
_entity_poly.pdbx_strand_id
1 'polypeptide(L)'
;MMSAVMQLIVLVVAAYGGYALGEGVNNHQLIWAVFGIAALASAWGLLRNSRWSQYMIYVIAAMLAISWAVGVWRLTAEGWVRDHPGDAMLALVPGALSVVASAAIILAVFKHFHRSRTEVTR
;
A
#
# COMPACT_ATOMS: atom_id res chain seq x y z
N MET A 1 -10.65 -20.88 -7.51
CA MET A 1 -10.82 -20.43 -6.11
C MET A 1 -9.71 -19.44 -5.76
N MET A 2 -10.02 -18.38 -5.02
CA MET A 2 -9.00 -17.40 -4.59
C MET A 2 -8.08 -18.05 -3.55
N SER A 3 -6.77 -17.86 -3.68
CA SER A 3 -5.81 -18.46 -2.73
C SER A 3 -5.92 -17.81 -1.36
N ALA A 4 -5.58 -18.56 -0.29
CA ALA A 4 -5.58 -18.04 1.08
C ALA A 4 -4.71 -16.78 1.23
N VAL A 5 -3.60 -16.70 0.47
CA VAL A 5 -2.73 -15.52 0.40
C VAL A 5 -3.47 -14.31 -0.15
N MET A 6 -4.27 -14.48 -1.21
CA MET A 6 -5.04 -13.38 -1.78
C MET A 6 -6.22 -12.94 -0.91
N GLN A 7 -6.84 -13.87 -0.18
CA GLN A 7 -7.84 -13.53 0.83
C GLN A 7 -7.23 -12.68 1.96
N LEU A 8 -6.05 -13.06 2.44
CA LEU A 8 -5.32 -12.29 3.45
C LEU A 8 -4.98 -10.89 2.92
N ILE A 9 -4.50 -10.77 1.67
CA ILE A 9 -4.20 -9.47 1.05
C ILE A 9 -5.46 -8.60 0.96
N VAL A 10 -6.59 -9.17 0.52
CA VAL A 10 -7.87 -8.43 0.48
C VAL A 10 -8.26 -7.92 1.86
N LEU A 11 -8.15 -8.76 2.89
CA LEU A 11 -8.47 -8.37 4.27
C LEU A 11 -7.54 -7.26 4.77
N VAL A 12 -6.23 -7.38 4.53
CA VAL A 12 -5.24 -6.37 4.92
C VAL A 12 -5.49 -5.05 4.20
N VAL A 13 -5.71 -5.07 2.89
CA VAL A 13 -5.98 -3.86 2.09
C VAL A 13 -7.32 -3.23 2.49
N ALA A 14 -8.35 -4.04 2.77
CA ALA A 14 -9.65 -3.54 3.21
C ALA A 14 -9.57 -2.92 4.62
N ALA A 15 -8.89 -3.57 5.55
CA ALA A 15 -8.68 -3.05 6.90
C ALA A 15 -7.87 -1.73 6.86
N TYR A 16 -6.80 -1.69 6.07
CA TYR A 16 -6.00 -0.48 5.90
C TYR A 16 -6.76 0.65 5.21
N GLY A 17 -7.56 0.32 4.18
CA GLY A 17 -8.42 1.30 3.51
C GLY A 17 -9.50 1.88 4.43
N GLY A 18 -10.11 1.03 5.27
CA GLY A 18 -11.06 1.47 6.30
C GLY A 18 -10.40 2.39 7.34
N TYR A 19 -9.21 2.03 7.81
CA TYR A 19 -8.43 2.88 8.73
C TYR A 19 -8.08 4.23 8.10
N ALA A 20 -7.52 4.25 6.89
CA ALA A 20 -7.17 5.48 6.18
C ALA A 20 -8.39 6.38 5.92
N LEU A 21 -9.55 5.79 5.62
CA LEU A 21 -10.79 6.52 5.47
C LEU A 21 -11.24 7.16 6.80
N GLY A 22 -11.23 6.39 7.88
CA GLY A 22 -11.57 6.89 9.22
C GLY A 22 -10.65 8.02 9.67
N GLU A 23 -9.35 7.85 9.45
CA GLU A 23 -8.34 8.86 9.78
C GLU A 23 -8.49 10.12 8.91
N GLY A 24 -8.82 9.96 7.64
CA GLY A 24 -9.07 11.08 6.72
C GLY A 24 -10.33 11.88 7.08
N VAL A 25 -11.38 11.21 7.55
CA VAL A 25 -12.60 11.87 8.03
C VAL A 25 -12.34 12.58 9.37
N ASN A 26 -11.71 11.90 10.33
CA ASN A 26 -11.47 12.46 11.67
C ASN A 26 -10.51 13.67 11.63
N ASN A 27 -9.44 13.59 10.84
CA ASN A 27 -8.44 14.65 10.76
C ASN A 27 -8.70 15.67 9.64
N HIS A 28 -9.84 15.58 8.94
CA HIS A 28 -10.19 16.43 7.80
C HIS A 28 -9.13 16.43 6.66
N GLN A 29 -8.38 15.32 6.55
CA GLN A 29 -7.34 15.17 5.53
C GLN A 29 -7.92 14.44 4.32
N LEU A 30 -8.38 15.23 3.34
CA LEU A 30 -8.99 14.73 2.09
C LEU A 30 -8.13 13.68 1.37
N ILE A 31 -6.81 13.83 1.40
CA ILE A 31 -5.87 12.89 0.79
C ILE A 31 -6.04 11.49 1.40
N TRP A 32 -6.10 11.37 2.72
CA TRP A 32 -6.28 10.09 3.41
C TRP A 32 -7.64 9.45 3.12
N ALA A 33 -8.70 10.26 3.04
CA ALA A 33 -10.03 9.77 2.69
C ALA A 33 -10.06 9.19 1.26
N VAL A 34 -9.45 9.88 0.29
CA VAL A 34 -9.33 9.40 -1.10
C VAL A 34 -8.51 8.11 -1.16
N PHE A 35 -7.40 8.03 -0.41
CA PHE A 35 -6.60 6.80 -0.28
C PHE A 35 -7.41 5.63 0.27
N GLY A 36 -8.19 5.87 1.34
CA GLY A 36 -9.05 4.86 1.94
C GLY A 36 -10.08 4.32 0.95
N ILE A 37 -10.76 5.20 0.21
CA ILE A 37 -11.71 4.80 -0.83
C ILE A 37 -11.02 4.00 -1.94
N ALA A 38 -9.86 4.45 -2.42
CA ALA A 38 -9.10 3.75 -3.46
C ALA A 38 -8.64 2.35 -3.01
N ALA A 39 -8.21 2.20 -1.76
CA ALA A 39 -7.83 0.92 -1.17
C ALA A 39 -9.03 -0.03 -1.05
N LEU A 40 -10.18 0.46 -0.57
CA LEU A 40 -11.42 -0.33 -0.50
C LEU A 40 -11.91 -0.75 -1.89
N ALA A 41 -11.90 0.17 -2.87
CA ALA A 41 -12.24 -0.13 -4.26
C ALA A 41 -11.29 -1.17 -4.87
N SER A 42 -10.01 -1.12 -4.52
CA SER A 42 -9.00 -2.11 -4.94
C SER A 42 -9.27 -3.49 -4.34
N ALA A 43 -9.59 -3.55 -3.04
CA ALA A 43 -9.95 -4.80 -2.36
C ALA A 43 -11.21 -5.43 -2.96
N TRP A 44 -12.22 -4.62 -3.28
CA TRP A 44 -13.41 -5.07 -3.99
C TRP A 44 -13.10 -5.58 -5.41
N GLY A 45 -12.25 -4.85 -6.13
CA GLY A 45 -11.81 -5.27 -7.46
C GLY A 45 -11.02 -6.58 -7.44
N LEU A 46 -10.20 -6.80 -6.39
CA LEU A 46 -9.49 -8.07 -6.14
C LEU A 46 -10.48 -9.22 -5.88
N LEU A 47 -11.52 -9.00 -5.06
CA LEU A 47 -12.59 -9.98 -4.82
C LEU A 47 -13.30 -10.39 -6.10
N ARG A 48 -13.54 -9.42 -7.00
CA ARG A 48 -14.11 -9.69 -8.34
C ARG A 48 -13.10 -10.18 -9.36
N ASN A 49 -11.85 -10.41 -8.97
CA ASN A 49 -10.76 -10.83 -9.84
C ASN A 49 -10.58 -9.90 -11.07
N SER A 50 -10.89 -8.61 -10.90
CA SER A 50 -10.84 -7.61 -11.97
C SER A 50 -9.43 -7.03 -12.10
N ARG A 51 -8.91 -7.00 -13.34
CA ARG A 51 -7.54 -6.52 -13.63
C ARG A 51 -7.33 -5.04 -13.32
N TRP A 52 -8.39 -4.22 -13.26
CA TRP A 52 -8.25 -2.81 -12.90
C TRP A 52 -7.76 -2.61 -11.46
N SER A 53 -8.07 -3.56 -10.56
CA SER A 53 -7.56 -3.54 -9.17
C SER A 53 -6.04 -3.61 -9.08
N GLN A 54 -5.40 -4.34 -9.99
CA GLN A 54 -3.94 -4.47 -10.04
C GLN A 54 -3.28 -3.09 -10.25
N TYR A 55 -3.80 -2.29 -11.18
CA TYR A 55 -3.26 -0.96 -11.45
C TYR A 55 -3.49 0.00 -10.27
N MET A 56 -4.66 -0.04 -9.64
CA MET A 56 -4.93 0.77 -8.45
C MET A 56 -3.98 0.44 -7.29
N ILE A 57 -3.72 -0.86 -7.04
CA ILE A 57 -2.77 -1.29 -6.00
C ILE A 57 -1.36 -0.78 -6.29
N TYR A 58 -0.95 -0.78 -7.57
CA TYR A 58 0.37 -0.26 -7.98
C TYR A 58 0.48 1.24 -7.75
N VAL A 59 -0.57 1.99 -8.07
CA VAL A 59 -0.62 3.44 -7.80
C VAL A 59 -0.56 3.71 -6.31
N ILE A 60 -1.34 3.01 -5.48
CA ILE A 60 -1.35 3.18 -4.02
C ILE A 60 0.03 2.89 -3.44
N ALA A 61 0.64 1.77 -3.84
CA ALA A 61 1.98 1.40 -3.38
C ALA A 61 3.06 2.40 -3.82
N ALA A 62 2.98 2.92 -5.05
CA ALA A 62 3.90 3.95 -5.53
C ALA A 62 3.77 5.24 -4.72
N MET A 63 2.54 5.69 -4.43
CA MET A 63 2.35 6.91 -3.63
C MET A 63 2.79 6.73 -2.17
N LEU A 64 2.62 5.54 -1.58
CA LEU A 64 3.15 5.22 -0.25
C LEU A 64 4.68 5.28 -0.24
N ALA A 65 5.33 4.71 -1.26
CA ALA A 65 6.78 4.76 -1.40
C ALA A 65 7.30 6.21 -1.60
N ILE A 66 6.61 7.02 -2.41
CA ILE A 66 6.93 8.44 -2.59
C ILE A 66 6.77 9.19 -1.27
N SER A 67 5.67 8.98 -0.54
CA SER A 67 5.42 9.62 0.75
C SER A 67 6.52 9.29 1.76
N TRP A 68 6.97 8.04 1.79
CA TRP A 68 8.10 7.64 2.64
C TRP A 68 9.41 8.28 2.20
N ALA A 69 9.73 8.29 0.89
CA ALA A 69 10.94 8.93 0.38
C ALA A 69 10.97 10.44 0.67
N VAL A 70 9.81 11.11 0.60
CA VAL A 70 9.68 12.53 1.01
C VAL A 70 9.90 12.68 2.52
N GLY A 71 9.41 11.75 3.34
CA GLY A 71 9.70 11.73 4.79
C GLY A 71 11.19 11.59 5.10
N VAL A 72 11.88 10.67 4.42
CA VAL A 72 13.35 10.52 4.49
C VAL A 72 14.04 11.82 4.11
N TRP A 73 13.64 12.43 2.99
CA TRP A 73 14.22 13.69 2.52
C TRP A 73 14.04 14.84 3.51
N ARG A 74 12.88 14.97 4.14
CA ARG A 74 12.65 16.01 5.17
C ARG A 74 13.54 15.79 6.38
N LEU A 75 13.62 14.56 6.88
CA LEU A 75 14.46 14.22 8.04
C LEU A 75 15.96 14.46 7.76
N THR A 76 16.43 14.24 6.54
CA THR A 76 17.81 14.54 6.15
C THR A 76 18.03 16.03 5.91
N ALA A 77 17.09 16.73 5.24
CA ALA A 77 17.19 18.15 4.93
C ALA A 77 17.09 19.04 6.18
N GLU A 78 16.29 18.66 7.17
CA GLU A 78 16.13 19.36 8.45
C GLU A 78 17.28 19.09 9.43
N GLY A 79 18.29 18.30 9.03
CA GLY A 79 19.46 18.01 9.87
C GLY A 79 19.17 17.02 11.01
N TRP A 80 17.94 16.51 11.12
CA TRP A 80 17.51 15.60 12.18
C TRP A 80 18.34 14.31 12.25
N VAL A 81 18.75 13.79 11.09
CA VAL A 81 19.65 12.62 11.03
C VAL A 81 21.03 12.90 11.64
N ARG A 82 21.48 14.16 11.63
CA ARG A 82 22.75 14.59 12.22
C ARG A 82 22.62 14.83 13.72
N ASP A 83 21.51 15.42 14.16
CA ASP A 83 21.31 15.80 15.56
C ASP A 83 20.78 14.64 16.43
N HIS A 84 19.92 13.78 15.87
CA HIS A 84 19.28 12.66 16.57
C HIS A 84 19.21 11.40 15.67
N PRO A 85 20.36 10.77 15.35
CA PRO A 85 20.42 9.68 14.36
C PRO A 85 19.59 8.46 14.74
N GLY A 86 19.53 8.10 16.04
CA GLY A 86 18.77 6.96 16.53
C GLY A 86 17.25 7.14 16.37
N ASP A 87 16.73 8.29 16.79
CA ASP A 87 15.30 8.60 16.71
C ASP A 87 14.85 8.81 15.26
N ALA A 88 15.70 9.42 14.43
CA ALA A 88 15.44 9.55 12.99
C ALA A 88 15.36 8.18 12.31
N MET A 89 16.25 7.23 12.66
CA MET A 89 16.16 5.87 12.15
C MET A 89 14.89 5.16 12.61
N LEU A 90 14.53 5.26 13.90
CA LEU A 90 13.32 4.65 14.43
C LEU A 90 12.05 5.20 13.79
N ALA A 91 12.00 6.49 13.48
CA ALA A 91 10.87 7.13 12.78
C ALA A 91 10.71 6.64 11.33
N LEU A 92 11.79 6.16 10.70
CA LEU A 92 11.77 5.67 9.32
C LEU A 92 11.35 4.20 9.20
N VAL A 93 11.55 3.40 10.26
CA VAL A 93 11.22 1.96 10.29
C VAL A 93 9.77 1.67 9.89
N PRO A 94 8.74 2.35 10.44
CA PRO A 94 7.34 2.07 10.07
C PRO A 94 7.06 2.27 8.58
N GLY A 95 7.65 3.31 7.99
CA GLY A 95 7.49 3.57 6.57
C GLY A 95 8.33 2.64 5.68
N ALA A 96 9.51 2.21 6.13
CA ALA A 96 10.28 1.19 5.42
C ALA A 96 9.53 -0.15 5.39
N LEU A 97 8.92 -0.54 6.51
CA LEU A 97 8.08 -1.73 6.61
C LEU A 97 6.86 -1.65 5.68
N SER A 98 6.20 -0.49 5.59
CA SER A 98 5.05 -0.31 4.70
C SER A 98 5.45 -0.41 3.22
N VAL A 99 6.64 0.08 2.84
CA VAL A 99 7.20 -0.07 1.48
C VAL A 99 7.51 -1.54 1.17
N VAL A 100 8.15 -2.26 2.10
CA VAL A 100 8.45 -3.70 1.93
C VAL A 100 7.16 -4.51 1.82
N ALA A 101 6.16 -4.24 2.67
CA ALA A 101 4.85 -4.87 2.59
C ALA A 101 4.15 -4.57 1.25
N SER A 102 4.23 -3.33 0.78
CA SER A 102 3.69 -2.93 -0.53
C SER A 102 4.35 -3.69 -1.68
N ALA A 103 5.69 -3.85 -1.65
CA ALA A 103 6.41 -4.64 -2.64
C ALA A 103 5.99 -6.12 -2.64
N ALA A 104 5.82 -6.72 -1.45
CA ALA A 104 5.34 -8.09 -1.32
C ALA A 104 3.91 -8.26 -1.88
N ILE A 105 3.02 -7.30 -1.61
CA ILE A 105 1.65 -7.27 -2.16
C ILE A 105 1.68 -7.14 -3.68
N ILE A 106 2.50 -6.23 -4.23
CA ILE A 106 2.68 -6.07 -5.69
C ILE A 106 3.09 -7.39 -6.33
N LEU A 107 4.08 -8.07 -5.76
CA LEU A 107 4.58 -9.35 -6.28
C LEU A 107 3.53 -10.45 -6.23
N ALA A 108 2.79 -10.55 -5.12
CA ALA A 108 1.72 -11.52 -4.96
C ALA A 108 0.57 -11.28 -5.95
N VAL A 109 0.15 -10.02 -6.11
CA VAL A 109 -0.89 -9.61 -7.07
C VAL A 109 -0.44 -9.86 -8.51
N PHE A 110 0.80 -9.49 -8.83
CA PHE A 110 1.38 -9.74 -10.15
C PHE A 110 1.38 -11.24 -10.48
N LYS A 111 1.87 -12.08 -9.56
CA LYS A 111 1.93 -13.53 -9.74
C LYS A 111 0.54 -14.14 -9.95
N HIS A 112 -0.49 -13.69 -9.23
CA HIS A 112 -1.86 -14.17 -9.36
C HIS A 112 -2.47 -13.84 -10.73
N PHE A 113 -2.30 -12.60 -11.21
CA PHE A 113 -2.82 -12.19 -12.51
C PHE A 113 -2.00 -12.71 -13.70
N HIS A 114 -0.72 -13.06 -13.50
CA HIS A 114 0.06 -13.73 -14.53
C HIS A 114 -0.20 -15.23 -14.62
N ARG A 115 -0.36 -15.92 -13.48
CA ARG A 115 -0.66 -17.36 -13.44
C ARG A 115 -2.03 -17.69 -14.04
N SER A 116 -3.01 -16.81 -13.84
CA SER A 116 -4.32 -16.90 -14.51
C SER A 116 -4.25 -16.65 -16.02
N ARG A 117 -3.20 -15.99 -16.52
CA ARG A 117 -3.02 -15.76 -17.96
C ARG A 117 -2.47 -17.00 -18.69
N THR A 118 -1.65 -17.80 -18.01
CA THR A 118 -1.07 -19.04 -18.56
C THR A 118 -2.05 -20.21 -18.66
N GLU A 119 -3.10 -20.23 -17.83
CA GLU A 119 -4.12 -21.28 -17.87
C GLU A 119 -5.15 -21.08 -19.00
N VAL A 120 -5.36 -19.85 -19.47
CA VAL A 120 -6.33 -19.54 -20.55
C VAL A 120 -5.76 -19.86 -21.95
N THR A 121 -4.45 -20.02 -22.08
CA THR A 121 -3.76 -20.35 -23.34
C THR A 121 -3.47 -21.85 -23.51
N ARG A 122 -3.99 -22.70 -22.62
CA ARG A 122 -3.93 -24.16 -22.73
C ARG A 122 -5.31 -24.72 -23.01
#